data_AF-A0A7C1C5Z5-F1
#
_entry.id   AF-A0A7C1C5Z5-F1
#
_cell.length_a   1.000
_cell.length_b   1.000
_cell.length_c   1.000
_cell.angle_alpha   90.00
_cell.angle_beta   90.00
_cell.angle_gamma   90.00
#
_symmetry.space_group_name_H-M   'P 1'
#
loop_
_entity.id
_entity.type
_entity.pdbx_description
1 polymer ?
#
loop_
_entity_poly.entity_id
_entity_poly.type
_entity_poly.pdbx_seq_one_letter_code
_entity_poly.pdbx_strand_id
1 'polypeptide(L)'
;AFIGLETCKVRDSDEPGADLAGRLDQAFSLAGDYEFIHVHTKAPDVAAHSKDPRRKVEVIEALDRGLAAAVDRAGDEETVLIVTSDHSTPSNGPLIHSGEPVPIMVTGPGMRRDQVRRFDEINCAAGALGQVYGADFMPMVLNFLDRSKLKGLMDTAVDQPYWPGRRSPFRLNNENGK
;
A
#
# COMPACT_ATOMS: atom_id res chain seq x y z
N ALA A 1 -1.51 18.25 6.00
CA ALA A 1 -1.60 16.83 6.37
C ALA A 1 -0.52 16.50 7.39
N PHE A 2 -0.83 15.66 8.38
CA PHE A 2 0.03 15.38 9.56
C PHE A 2 1.38 14.72 9.22
N ILE A 3 1.49 14.05 8.06
CA ILE A 3 2.69 13.30 7.62
C ILE A 3 3.22 13.74 6.24
N GLY A 4 2.83 14.92 5.75
CA GLY A 4 3.36 15.47 4.49
C GLY A 4 2.74 14.94 3.19
N LEU A 5 1.68 14.11 3.26
CA LEU A 5 0.91 13.72 2.08
C LEU A 5 0.02 14.85 1.56
N GLU A 6 -0.05 15.02 0.24
CA GLU A 6 -1.12 15.80 -0.37
C GLU A 6 -2.42 14.99 -0.34
N THR A 7 -3.54 15.65 -0.03
CA THR A 7 -4.84 14.98 0.10
C THR A 7 -5.73 15.31 -1.08
N CYS A 8 -6.14 14.30 -1.83
CA CYS A 8 -7.24 14.43 -2.78
C CYS A 8 -8.57 14.09 -2.08
N LYS A 9 -9.53 15.02 -2.13
CA LYS A 9 -10.87 14.77 -1.56
C LYS A 9 -11.72 14.02 -2.58
N VAL A 10 -12.27 12.90 -2.15
CA VAL A 10 -13.21 12.08 -2.90
C VAL A 10 -14.54 12.01 -2.16
N ARG A 11 -15.61 11.60 -2.84
CA ARG A 11 -16.92 11.33 -2.24
C ARG A 11 -17.16 9.83 -2.24
N ASP A 12 -17.77 9.33 -1.17
CA ASP A 12 -18.34 7.99 -1.13
C ASP A 12 -19.80 8.07 -1.63
N SER A 13 -20.21 7.07 -2.38
CA SER A 13 -21.58 6.79 -2.80
C SER A 13 -22.04 5.46 -2.20
N ASP A 14 -23.22 4.98 -2.61
CA ASP A 14 -23.71 3.65 -2.23
C ASP A 14 -23.13 2.52 -3.12
N GLU A 15 -22.21 2.85 -4.03
CA GLU A 15 -21.57 1.93 -4.99
C GLU A 15 -20.05 1.81 -4.69
N PRO A 16 -19.65 1.05 -3.65
CA PRO A 16 -18.27 1.04 -3.16
C PRO A 16 -17.25 0.57 -4.21
N GLY A 17 -17.65 -0.31 -5.11
CA GLY A 17 -16.80 -0.77 -6.22
C GLY A 17 -16.50 0.34 -7.23
N ALA A 18 -17.51 1.13 -7.61
CA ALA A 18 -17.35 2.26 -8.51
C ALA A 18 -16.51 3.38 -7.86
N ASP A 19 -16.74 3.64 -6.57
CA ASP A 19 -15.95 4.60 -5.81
C ASP A 19 -14.47 4.21 -5.74
N LEU A 20 -14.16 2.93 -5.51
CA LEU A 20 -12.80 2.43 -5.50
C LEU A 20 -12.17 2.54 -6.90
N ALA A 21 -12.88 2.12 -7.94
CA ALA A 21 -12.39 2.22 -9.33
C ALA A 21 -12.06 3.68 -9.69
N GLY A 22 -12.93 4.63 -9.38
CA GLY A 22 -12.69 6.05 -9.64
C GLY A 22 -11.48 6.61 -8.86
N ARG A 23 -11.25 6.14 -7.63
CA ARG A 23 -10.04 6.51 -6.86
C ARG A 23 -8.77 5.94 -7.47
N LEU A 24 -8.82 4.70 -7.96
CA LEU A 24 -7.70 4.05 -8.62
C LEU A 24 -7.37 4.74 -9.95
N ASP A 25 -8.38 5.07 -10.76
CA ASP A 25 -8.19 5.84 -11.99
C ASP A 25 -7.54 7.20 -11.73
N GLN A 26 -8.01 7.89 -10.68
CA GLN A 26 -7.38 9.13 -10.24
C GLN A 26 -5.93 8.89 -9.77
N ALA A 27 -5.66 7.82 -9.01
CA ALA A 27 -4.31 7.49 -8.58
C ALA A 27 -3.37 7.26 -9.77
N PHE A 28 -3.77 6.47 -10.77
CA PHE A 28 -2.96 6.28 -11.98
C PHE A 28 -2.75 7.58 -12.75
N SER A 29 -3.75 8.47 -12.82
CA SER A 29 -3.56 9.76 -13.49
C SER A 29 -2.52 10.67 -12.81
N LEU A 30 -2.25 10.42 -11.51
CA LEU A 30 -1.30 11.17 -10.70
C LEU A 30 0.08 10.49 -10.60
N ALA A 31 0.26 9.29 -11.18
CA ALA A 31 1.50 8.51 -11.05
C ALA A 31 2.73 9.21 -11.67
N GLY A 32 2.53 10.17 -12.59
CA GLY A 32 3.61 11.00 -13.13
C GLY A 32 4.11 12.09 -12.18
N ASP A 33 3.28 12.50 -11.22
CA ASP A 33 3.58 13.59 -10.27
C ASP A 33 3.96 13.07 -8.88
N TYR A 34 3.59 11.81 -8.57
CA TYR A 34 3.76 11.21 -7.25
C TYR A 34 4.40 9.82 -7.31
N GLU A 35 5.35 9.59 -6.41
CA GLU A 35 6.08 8.30 -6.31
C GLU A 35 5.43 7.32 -5.31
N PHE A 36 4.43 7.79 -4.54
CA PHE A 36 3.67 7.00 -3.59
C PHE A 36 2.25 7.57 -3.50
N ILE A 37 1.25 6.73 -3.73
CA ILE A 37 -0.16 7.10 -3.66
C ILE A 37 -0.88 6.11 -2.75
N HIS A 38 -1.58 6.65 -1.75
CA HIS A 38 -2.39 5.86 -0.84
C HIS A 38 -3.87 6.04 -1.18
N VAL A 39 -4.51 4.94 -1.59
CA VAL A 39 -5.96 4.87 -1.85
C VAL A 39 -6.63 4.15 -0.69
N HIS A 40 -7.67 4.77 -0.12
CA HIS A 40 -8.37 4.26 1.05
C HIS A 40 -9.88 4.12 0.78
N THR A 41 -10.50 3.08 1.35
CA THR A 41 -11.96 2.92 1.41
C THR A 41 -12.38 2.49 2.83
N LYS A 42 -13.46 3.08 3.36
CA LYS A 42 -13.99 2.73 4.68
C LYS A 42 -15.12 1.69 4.60
N ALA A 43 -15.58 1.35 3.40
CA ALA A 43 -16.78 0.55 3.17
C ALA A 43 -16.80 -0.81 3.90
N PRO A 44 -15.71 -1.62 3.92
CA PRO A 44 -15.71 -2.91 4.61
C PRO A 44 -15.90 -2.81 6.13
N ASP A 45 -15.39 -1.74 6.75
CA ASP A 45 -15.52 -1.50 8.19
C ASP A 45 -16.95 -1.10 8.55
N VAL A 46 -17.54 -0.18 7.77
CA VAL A 46 -18.94 0.23 7.92
C VAL A 46 -19.87 -0.97 7.78
N ALA A 47 -19.62 -1.85 6.79
CA ALA A 47 -20.39 -3.07 6.61
C ALA A 47 -20.27 -4.02 7.81
N ALA A 48 -19.05 -4.19 8.35
CA ALA A 48 -18.79 -5.06 9.50
C ALA A 48 -19.52 -4.62 10.79
N HIS A 49 -19.70 -3.30 10.98
CA HIS A 49 -20.44 -2.76 12.14
C HIS A 49 -21.92 -3.15 12.18
N SER A 50 -22.49 -3.55 11.04
CA SER A 50 -23.86 -4.09 10.99
C SER A 50 -24.00 -5.49 11.60
N LYS A 51 -22.87 -6.13 11.94
CA LYS A 51 -22.80 -7.52 12.45
C LYS A 51 -23.49 -8.55 11.56
N ASP A 52 -23.48 -8.28 10.26
CA ASP A 52 -23.93 -9.18 9.21
C ASP A 52 -22.74 -9.55 8.32
N PRO A 53 -22.20 -10.79 8.42
CA PRO A 53 -21.12 -11.25 7.57
C PRO A 53 -21.43 -11.15 6.08
N ARG A 54 -22.69 -11.35 5.65
CA ARG A 54 -23.06 -11.31 4.22
C ARG A 54 -22.90 -9.93 3.64
N ARG A 55 -23.28 -8.88 4.37
CA ARG A 55 -23.07 -7.49 3.95
C ARG A 55 -21.59 -7.16 3.73
N LYS A 56 -20.71 -7.64 4.62
CA LYS A 56 -19.26 -7.41 4.44
C LYS A 56 -18.74 -8.14 3.21
N VAL A 57 -19.22 -9.36 2.93
CA VAL A 57 -18.88 -10.11 1.70
C VAL A 57 -19.32 -9.34 0.46
N GLU A 58 -20.58 -8.89 0.38
CA GLU A 58 -21.11 -8.12 -0.76
C GLU A 58 -20.27 -6.86 -1.05
N VAL A 59 -19.85 -6.15 0.00
CA VAL A 59 -18.97 -4.98 -0.12
C VAL A 59 -17.57 -5.37 -0.61
N ILE A 60 -16.96 -6.44 -0.07
CA ILE A 60 -15.64 -6.90 -0.52
C ILE A 60 -15.69 -7.34 -1.99
N GLU A 61 -16.74 -8.06 -2.42
CA GLU A 61 -16.94 -8.46 -3.81
C GLU A 61 -17.12 -7.24 -4.74
N ALA A 62 -17.79 -6.19 -4.27
CA ALA A 62 -17.90 -4.94 -5.03
C ALA A 62 -16.55 -4.24 -5.19
N LEU A 63 -15.74 -4.20 -4.13
CA LEU A 63 -14.38 -3.65 -4.17
C LEU A 63 -13.47 -4.48 -5.08
N ASP A 64 -13.56 -5.80 -5.05
CA ASP A 64 -12.80 -6.70 -5.93
C ASP A 64 -13.05 -6.39 -7.42
N ARG A 65 -14.32 -6.17 -7.80
CA ARG A 65 -14.68 -5.70 -9.16
C ARG A 65 -14.07 -4.34 -9.49
N GLY A 66 -14.07 -3.41 -8.54
CA GLY A 66 -13.46 -2.09 -8.71
C GLY A 66 -11.93 -2.11 -8.80
N LEU A 67 -11.30 -3.13 -8.21
CA LEU A 67 -9.86 -3.32 -8.19
C LEU A 67 -9.32 -3.99 -9.47
N ALA A 68 -10.13 -4.81 -10.14
CA ALA A 68 -9.71 -5.64 -11.28
C ALA A 68 -8.90 -4.88 -12.34
N ALA A 69 -9.43 -3.75 -12.83
CA ALA A 69 -8.74 -2.94 -13.84
C ALA A 69 -7.40 -2.36 -13.35
N ALA A 70 -7.30 -2.04 -12.06
CA ALA A 70 -6.07 -1.52 -11.48
C ALA A 70 -4.96 -2.59 -11.35
N VAL A 71 -5.33 -3.86 -11.11
CA VAL A 71 -4.36 -4.96 -11.08
C VAL A 71 -3.72 -5.16 -12.44
N ASP A 72 -4.53 -5.11 -13.51
CA ASP A 72 -4.03 -5.22 -14.88
C ASP A 72 -3.11 -4.04 -15.22
N ARG A 73 -3.56 -2.81 -14.95
CA ARG A 73 -2.78 -1.58 -15.21
C ARG A 73 -1.48 -1.51 -14.41
N ALA A 74 -1.48 -1.94 -13.15
CA ALA A 74 -0.27 -1.97 -12.34
C ALA A 74 0.82 -2.87 -12.95
N GLY A 75 0.41 -3.96 -13.61
CA GLY A 75 1.31 -4.84 -14.35
C GLY A 75 1.93 -4.16 -15.57
N ASP A 76 1.16 -3.36 -16.31
CA ASP A 76 1.60 -2.68 -17.53
C ASP A 76 2.45 -1.43 -17.24
N GLU A 77 2.14 -0.70 -16.18
CA GLU A 77 2.78 0.58 -15.82
C GLU A 77 3.97 0.41 -14.85
N GLU A 78 4.53 -0.81 -14.72
CA GLU A 78 5.68 -1.12 -13.84
C GLU A 78 5.46 -0.62 -12.39
N THR A 79 4.22 -0.67 -11.91
CA THR A 79 3.81 -0.11 -10.61
C THR A 79 3.73 -1.21 -9.56
N VAL A 80 4.26 -0.94 -8.36
CA VAL A 80 4.06 -1.81 -7.19
C VAL A 80 2.69 -1.50 -6.57
N LEU A 81 1.76 -2.46 -6.69
CA LEU A 81 0.45 -2.41 -6.06
C LEU A 81 0.44 -3.26 -4.79
N ILE A 82 0.05 -2.62 -3.67
CA ILE A 82 -0.11 -3.27 -2.37
C ILE A 82 -1.59 -3.18 -1.95
N VAL A 83 -2.16 -4.31 -1.56
CA VAL A 83 -3.53 -4.39 -1.03
C VAL A 83 -3.47 -4.98 0.38
N THR A 84 -4.01 -4.27 1.35
CA THR A 84 -4.09 -4.67 2.76
C THR A 84 -5.21 -3.90 3.47
N SER A 85 -5.46 -4.23 4.73
CA SER A 85 -6.25 -3.42 5.65
C SER A 85 -5.34 -2.81 6.72
N ASP A 86 -5.83 -1.78 7.40
CA ASP A 86 -5.22 -1.18 8.58
C ASP A 86 -5.50 -1.99 9.86
N HIS A 87 -6.67 -2.64 9.96
CA HIS A 87 -7.04 -3.48 11.10
C HIS A 87 -8.18 -4.47 10.80
N SER A 88 -8.32 -5.47 11.67
CA SER A 88 -9.45 -6.41 11.63
C SER A 88 -10.70 -5.80 12.29
N THR A 89 -11.84 -5.92 11.60
CA THR A 89 -13.18 -5.54 12.11
C THR A 89 -14.11 -6.74 11.91
N PRO A 90 -14.36 -7.57 12.94
CA PRO A 90 -15.11 -8.80 12.79
C PRO A 90 -16.62 -8.53 12.61
N SER A 91 -17.22 -9.18 11.61
CA SER A 91 -18.67 -9.09 11.32
C SER A 91 -19.55 -9.90 12.26
N ASN A 92 -18.98 -10.58 13.25
CA ASN A 92 -19.71 -11.34 14.26
C ASN A 92 -19.04 -11.18 15.62
N GLY A 93 -19.81 -11.43 16.68
CA GLY A 93 -19.33 -11.29 18.05
C GLY A 93 -19.29 -9.85 18.55
N PRO A 94 -18.87 -9.66 19.82
CA PRO A 94 -19.05 -8.40 20.53
C PRO A 94 -18.02 -7.32 20.20
N LEU A 95 -16.88 -7.69 19.60
CA LEU A 95 -15.77 -6.78 19.35
C LEU A 95 -16.08 -5.84 18.19
N ILE A 96 -15.75 -4.55 18.32
CA ILE A 96 -15.85 -3.60 17.21
C ILE A 96 -14.64 -3.81 16.28
N HIS A 97 -13.42 -3.60 16.79
CA HIS A 97 -12.17 -3.99 16.15
C HIS A 97 -11.50 -5.10 16.93
N SER A 98 -10.61 -5.83 16.28
CA SER A 98 -9.92 -6.97 16.89
C SER A 98 -8.45 -7.02 16.46
N GLY A 99 -7.66 -7.85 17.14
CA GLY A 99 -6.19 -7.88 17.03
C GLY A 99 -5.64 -8.93 16.08
N GLU A 100 -6.51 -9.63 15.34
CA GLU A 100 -6.11 -10.63 14.35
C GLU A 100 -5.35 -9.96 13.20
N PRO A 101 -4.31 -10.61 12.67
CA PRO A 101 -3.55 -10.10 11.53
C PRO A 101 -4.45 -9.95 10.30
N VAL A 102 -4.10 -8.99 9.46
CA VAL A 102 -4.81 -8.70 8.21
C VAL A 102 -4.04 -9.26 7.01
N PRO A 103 -4.72 -9.71 5.95
CA PRO A 103 -4.06 -10.20 4.75
C PRO A 103 -3.37 -9.05 4.01
N ILE A 104 -2.19 -9.32 3.47
CA ILE A 104 -1.43 -8.40 2.62
C ILE A 104 -1.04 -9.11 1.32
N MET A 105 -1.23 -8.42 0.20
CA MET A 105 -0.76 -8.85 -1.12
C MET A 105 0.07 -7.74 -1.72
N VAL A 106 1.15 -8.12 -2.41
CA VAL A 106 1.95 -7.20 -3.21
C VAL A 106 2.18 -7.79 -4.59
N THR A 107 1.97 -6.97 -5.61
CA THR A 107 2.28 -7.32 -7.00
C THR A 107 2.98 -6.15 -7.67
N GLY A 108 3.85 -6.44 -8.61
CA GLY A 108 4.64 -5.44 -9.32
C GLY A 108 5.82 -6.10 -10.03
N PRO A 109 6.59 -5.30 -10.79
CA PRO A 109 7.75 -5.79 -11.50
C PRO A 109 8.86 -6.26 -10.55
N GLY A 110 9.65 -7.24 -10.98
CA GLY A 110 10.80 -7.75 -10.22
C GLY A 110 10.47 -8.55 -8.95
N MET A 111 9.20 -8.71 -8.60
CA MET A 111 8.79 -9.38 -7.36
C MET A 111 8.83 -10.90 -7.44
N ARG A 112 9.26 -11.54 -6.35
CA ARG A 112 9.19 -12.99 -6.19
C ARG A 112 7.76 -13.39 -5.84
N ARG A 113 7.12 -14.15 -6.73
CA ARG A 113 5.77 -14.69 -6.52
C ARG A 113 5.85 -16.03 -5.80
N ASP A 114 5.07 -16.17 -4.74
CA ASP A 114 4.89 -17.45 -4.04
C ASP A 114 3.79 -18.29 -4.71
N GLN A 115 3.35 -19.37 -4.05
CA GLN A 115 2.33 -20.28 -4.57
C GLN A 115 0.90 -19.89 -4.16
N VAL A 116 0.69 -18.81 -3.40
CA VAL A 116 -0.62 -18.38 -2.95
C VAL A 116 -1.44 -17.88 -4.14
N ARG A 117 -2.68 -18.36 -4.26
CA ARG A 117 -3.58 -18.05 -5.38
C ARG A 117 -4.88 -17.35 -4.96
N ARG A 118 -5.08 -17.12 -3.68
CA ARG A 118 -6.30 -16.54 -3.10
C ARG A 118 -5.93 -15.52 -2.05
N PHE A 119 -6.67 -14.41 -2.04
CA PHE A 119 -6.51 -13.35 -1.07
C PHE A 119 -7.57 -13.50 0.03
N ASP A 120 -7.20 -14.17 1.11
CA ASP A 120 -7.99 -14.35 2.33
C ASP A 120 -7.04 -14.63 3.51
N GLU A 121 -7.57 -14.56 4.73
CA GLU A 121 -6.77 -14.66 5.96
C GLU A 121 -5.98 -15.98 6.06
N ILE A 122 -6.52 -17.08 5.54
CA ILE A 122 -5.92 -18.41 5.65
C ILE A 122 -4.83 -18.60 4.59
N ASN A 123 -5.11 -18.23 3.34
CA ASN A 123 -4.15 -18.37 2.25
C ASN A 123 -2.99 -17.39 2.39
N CYS A 124 -3.25 -16.14 2.80
CA CYS A 124 -2.19 -15.15 3.03
C CYS A 124 -1.25 -15.52 4.18
N ALA A 125 -1.70 -16.32 5.17
CA ALA A 125 -0.83 -16.79 6.25
C ALA A 125 0.31 -17.70 5.76
N ALA A 126 0.17 -18.34 4.58
CA ALA A 126 1.20 -19.15 3.95
C ALA A 126 2.08 -18.35 2.96
N GLY A 127 1.84 -17.04 2.80
CA GLY A 127 2.56 -16.19 1.87
C GLY A 127 4.03 -15.98 2.27
N ALA A 128 4.89 -15.77 1.27
CA ALA A 128 6.33 -15.64 1.47
C ALA A 128 6.75 -14.36 2.21
N LEU A 129 5.85 -13.37 2.36
CA LEU A 129 6.08 -12.19 3.18
C LEU A 129 6.10 -12.51 4.68
N GLY A 130 5.49 -13.63 5.09
CA GLY A 130 5.32 -13.98 6.50
C GLY A 130 4.47 -12.94 7.25
N GLN A 131 4.76 -12.76 8.53
CA GLN A 131 4.07 -11.78 9.36
C GLN A 131 4.79 -10.42 9.29
N VAL A 132 4.15 -9.45 8.64
CA VAL A 132 4.63 -8.07 8.52
C VAL A 132 4.04 -7.23 9.65
N TYR A 133 4.88 -6.55 10.44
CA TYR A 133 4.40 -5.59 11.44
C TYR A 133 4.30 -4.19 10.83
N GLY A 134 3.49 -3.31 11.42
CA GLY A 134 3.30 -1.94 10.91
C GLY A 134 4.61 -1.16 10.75
N ALA A 135 5.60 -1.39 11.61
CA ALA A 135 6.92 -0.77 11.51
C ALA A 135 7.75 -1.26 10.31
N ASP A 136 7.46 -2.47 9.80
CA ASP A 136 8.17 -3.08 8.68
C ASP A 136 7.56 -2.70 7.33
N PHE A 137 6.31 -2.24 7.31
CA PHE A 137 5.57 -1.96 6.08
C PHE A 137 6.28 -0.98 5.16
N MET A 138 6.60 0.23 5.65
CA MET A 138 7.26 1.24 4.80
C MET A 138 8.70 0.86 4.40
N PRO A 139 9.55 0.29 5.28
CA PRO A 139 10.83 -0.29 4.86
C PRO A 139 10.70 -1.36 3.77
N MET A 140 9.67 -2.21 3.85
CA MET A 140 9.37 -3.22 2.85
C MET A 140 8.95 -2.57 1.51
N VAL A 141 8.09 -1.54 1.53
CA VAL A 141 7.73 -0.76 0.33
C VAL A 141 8.96 -0.13 -0.31
N LEU A 142 9.82 0.53 0.47
CA LEU A 142 11.07 1.10 -0.03
C LEU A 142 11.97 0.05 -0.68
N ASN A 143 12.02 -1.16 -0.13
CA ASN A 143 12.76 -2.25 -0.72
C ASN A 143 12.18 -2.69 -2.07
N PHE A 144 10.86 -2.77 -2.22
CA PHE A 144 10.23 -3.11 -3.51
C PHE A 144 10.43 -2.03 -4.57
N LEU A 145 10.69 -0.80 -4.17
CA LEU A 145 10.95 0.32 -5.07
C LEU A 145 12.45 0.53 -5.37
N ASP A 146 13.33 -0.37 -4.91
CA ASP A 146 14.80 -0.21 -4.96
C ASP A 146 15.29 1.10 -4.31
N ARG A 147 14.56 1.55 -3.29
CA ARG A 147 14.82 2.76 -2.51
C ARG A 147 15.24 2.46 -1.08
N SER A 148 15.53 1.20 -0.76
CA SER A 148 16.09 0.83 0.54
C SER A 148 17.54 1.29 0.63
N LYS A 149 17.95 1.72 1.83
CA LYS A 149 19.33 2.11 2.10
C LYS A 149 20.04 1.01 2.90
N LEU A 150 21.30 0.71 2.55
CA LEU A 150 22.15 -0.12 3.39
C LEU A 150 22.28 0.49 4.79
N LYS A 151 21.99 -0.30 5.83
CA LYS A 151 22.08 0.17 7.20
C LYS A 151 23.51 0.60 7.54
N GLY A 152 23.66 1.78 8.13
CA GLY A 152 24.95 2.39 8.49
C GLY A 152 25.57 3.26 7.39
N LEU A 153 25.01 3.27 6.17
CA LEU A 153 25.43 4.20 5.13
C LEU A 153 24.91 5.61 5.45
N MET A 154 25.82 6.58 5.46
CA MET A 154 25.55 7.99 5.77
C MET A 154 25.73 8.86 4.52
N ASP A 155 24.75 8.80 3.61
CA ASP A 155 24.79 9.55 2.34
C ASP A 155 24.50 11.05 2.49
N THR A 156 23.93 11.45 3.63
CA THR A 156 23.67 12.84 4.00
C THR A 156 24.03 13.05 5.47
N ALA A 157 24.02 14.31 5.93
CA ALA A 157 24.27 14.64 7.34
C ALA A 157 23.21 14.06 8.30
N VAL A 158 22.03 13.68 7.78
CA VAL A 158 20.93 13.10 8.55
C VAL A 158 20.74 11.65 8.11
N ASP A 159 20.68 10.74 9.08
CA ASP A 159 20.34 9.35 8.80
C ASP A 159 18.88 9.27 8.33
N GLN A 160 18.69 8.79 7.11
CA GLN A 160 17.39 8.61 6.47
C GLN A 160 17.22 7.13 6.04
N PRO A 161 15.99 6.58 6.09
CA PRO A 161 15.77 5.16 5.82
C PRO A 161 15.72 4.79 4.33
N TYR A 162 15.90 5.75 3.42
CA TYR A 162 15.71 5.58 1.98
C TYR A 162 16.86 6.13 1.12
N TRP A 163 16.90 5.71 -0.14
CA TRP A 163 17.85 6.14 -1.16
C TRP A 163 17.14 6.34 -2.51
N PRO A 164 17.57 7.27 -3.38
CA PRO A 164 18.47 8.37 -3.07
C PRO A 164 17.74 9.42 -2.23
N GLY A 165 18.35 9.86 -1.14
CA GLY A 165 17.82 11.01 -0.43
C GLY A 165 18.31 12.34 -0.99
N ARG A 166 17.81 13.43 -0.41
CA ARG A 166 18.21 14.79 -0.79
C ARG A 166 19.64 15.03 -0.35
N ARG A 167 20.58 15.04 -1.30
CA ARG A 167 22.00 15.33 -1.05
C ARG A 167 22.48 16.49 -1.90
N SER A 168 23.32 17.33 -1.31
CA SER A 168 24.16 18.26 -2.05
C SER A 168 25.52 17.57 -2.25
N PRO A 169 25.93 17.24 -3.48
CA PRO A 169 27.23 16.65 -3.73
C PRO A 169 28.35 17.53 -3.16
N PHE A 170 29.30 16.93 -2.45
CA PHE A 170 30.52 17.64 -2.06
C PHE A 170 31.26 18.05 -3.34
N ARG A 171 31.47 19.35 -3.52
CA ARG A 171 32.26 19.89 -4.63
C ARG A 171 33.67 20.17 -4.10
N LEU A 172 34.67 19.47 -4.63
CA LEU A 172 36.06 19.86 -4.43
C LEU A 172 36.29 21.17 -5.18
N ASN A 173 36.64 22.23 -4.46
CA ASN A 173 37.12 23.46 -5.09
C ASN A 173 38.50 23.17 -5.68
N ASN A 174 38.62 23.16 -7.01
CA ASN A 174 39.90 23.03 -7.73
C ASN A 174 40.75 24.31 -7.62
N GLU A 175 40.81 24.95 -6.45
CA GLU A 175 41.58 26.19 -6.28
C GLU A 175 43.04 25.94 -5.86
N ASN A 176 43.46 24.69 -5.62
CA ASN A 176 44.85 24.36 -5.27
C ASN A 176 45.42 23.09 -5.95
N GLY A 177 44.80 22.60 -7.03
CA GLY A 177 45.33 21.47 -7.82
C GLY A 177 46.21 21.94 -8.98
N LYS A 178 47.52 22.05 -8.72
CA LYS A 178 48.52 21.76 -9.76
C LYS A 178 48.40 20.31 -10.21
#